data_AF-A0A6M6BJX0-F1
#
_entry.id   AF-A0A6M6BJX0-F1
#
_cell.length_a   1.000
_cell.length_b   1.000
_cell.length_c   1.000
_cell.angle_alpha   90.00
_cell.angle_beta   90.00
_cell.angle_gamma   90.00
#
_symmetry.space_group_name_H-M   'P 1'
#
loop_
_entity.id
_entity.type
_entity.pdbx_description
1 polymer ?
#
loop_
_entity_poly.entity_id
_entity_poly.type
_entity_poly.pdbx_seq_one_letter_code
_entity_poly.pdbx_strand_id
1 'polypeptide(L)'
;MKHSLPFLGLLATVTGLSLSSCDTTRETVSTAASPATMRSEANGLDTITSYHRDLTQGTTQYNVKTTGDGSMRMLTVAVRQNGRPLASRQDTLDGEVQQTALLLTPGGQPNLLVFVQSAGSGSYGQLYGYWVDGQALRRLPGLPDLAGAASQGYQGHDSLQVLSQEVVRSFPIYAPADANCCPSGGQRTVRYTLVNPSQGWRQVRVEQTSAK
;
A
#
# COMPACT_ATOMS: atom_id res chain seq x y z
N MET A 1 58.69 25.12 7.56
CA MET A 1 59.70 25.25 6.49
C MET A 1 59.01 24.99 5.15
N LYS A 2 59.09 25.96 4.25
CA LYS A 2 58.56 25.98 2.88
C LYS A 2 59.55 25.31 1.93
N HIS A 3 59.09 24.63 0.87
CA HIS A 3 59.67 24.53 -0.50
C HIS A 3 58.53 23.94 -1.37
N SER A 4 57.85 24.58 -2.32
CA SER A 4 58.17 25.43 -3.49
C SER A 4 58.97 24.74 -4.61
N LEU A 5 58.25 24.22 -5.63
CA LEU A 5 58.37 24.30 -7.14
C LEU A 5 59.77 24.37 -7.83
N PRO A 6 59.97 24.10 -9.16
CA PRO A 6 59.04 24.32 -10.30
C PRO A 6 59.17 23.42 -11.60
N PHE A 7 58.32 23.71 -12.62
CA PHE A 7 58.56 23.79 -14.10
C PHE A 7 58.97 22.52 -14.90
N LEU A 8 58.69 22.29 -16.20
CA LEU A 8 57.97 22.96 -17.32
C LEU A 8 58.03 22.05 -18.58
N GLY A 9 57.00 22.09 -19.44
CA GLY A 9 57.06 22.10 -20.92
C GLY A 9 57.21 20.75 -21.68
N LEU A 10 56.25 20.30 -22.50
CA LEU A 10 55.76 20.74 -23.85
C LEU A 10 56.43 19.94 -25.01
N LEU A 11 55.65 19.21 -25.81
CA LEU A 11 55.55 19.39 -27.28
C LEU A 11 54.50 18.45 -27.91
N ALA A 12 53.78 19.00 -28.88
CA ALA A 12 52.72 18.37 -29.66
C ALA A 12 53.25 17.78 -30.99
N THR A 13 52.56 16.77 -31.53
CA THR A 13 52.53 16.51 -32.98
C THR A 13 51.13 16.09 -33.41
N VAL A 14 50.57 16.87 -34.34
CA VAL A 14 49.34 16.61 -35.08
C VAL A 14 49.74 16.06 -36.44
N THR A 15 49.05 15.02 -36.92
CA THR A 15 49.09 14.64 -38.34
C THR A 15 47.71 14.15 -38.75
N GLY A 16 47.06 14.91 -39.62
CA GLY A 16 45.78 14.55 -40.24
C GLY A 16 46.00 13.81 -41.56
N LEU A 17 45.04 12.95 -41.89
CA LEU A 17 44.83 12.42 -43.23
C LEU A 17 43.31 12.34 -43.46
N SER A 18 42.87 13.10 -44.47
CA SER A 18 41.51 13.18 -44.99
C SER A 18 41.31 12.21 -46.14
N LEU A 19 40.20 11.48 -46.18
CA LEU A 19 39.60 10.99 -47.43
C LEU A 19 38.07 11.08 -47.34
N SER A 20 37.50 11.76 -48.33
CA SER A 20 36.07 11.97 -48.60
C SER A 20 35.37 10.68 -49.03
N SER A 21 34.09 10.50 -48.69
CA SER A 21 33.10 9.97 -49.63
C SER A 21 31.65 10.14 -49.15
N CYS A 22 30.88 10.85 -49.99
CA CYS A 22 29.48 10.70 -50.36
C CYS A 22 28.34 10.78 -49.32
N ASP A 23 27.80 11.99 -49.29
CA ASP A 23 26.42 12.40 -49.02
C ASP A 23 25.40 11.56 -49.82
N THR A 24 24.39 11.01 -49.14
CA THR A 24 23.14 10.54 -49.74
C THR A 24 22.01 11.07 -48.87
N THR A 25 21.56 12.27 -49.21
CA THR A 25 20.32 12.84 -48.70
C THR A 25 19.14 12.16 -49.39
N ARG A 26 18.45 11.26 -48.69
CA ARG A 26 17.12 10.78 -49.09
C ARG A 26 16.07 11.48 -48.23
N GLU A 27 15.42 12.47 -48.84
CA GLU A 27 14.21 13.13 -48.38
C GLU A 27 13.20 12.11 -47.84
N THR A 28 12.93 12.16 -46.54
CA THR A 28 11.77 11.46 -45.97
C THR A 28 10.68 12.49 -45.78
N VAL A 29 9.63 12.39 -46.59
CA VAL A 29 8.42 13.21 -46.50
C VAL A 29 7.84 13.05 -45.09
N SER A 30 8.01 14.09 -44.27
CA SER A 30 7.28 14.23 -43.02
C SER A 30 5.89 14.78 -43.35
N THR A 31 4.95 13.88 -43.65
CA THR A 31 3.53 14.23 -43.60
C THR A 31 3.18 14.42 -42.13
N ALA A 32 3.15 15.67 -41.69
CA ALA A 32 2.60 16.06 -40.41
C ALA A 32 1.14 15.58 -40.35
N ALA A 33 0.90 14.45 -39.68
CA ALA A 33 -0.43 14.11 -39.24
C ALA A 33 -0.85 15.18 -38.23
N SER A 34 -1.91 15.93 -38.58
CA SER A 34 -2.58 16.84 -37.66
C SER A 34 -2.78 16.17 -36.30
N PRO A 35 -2.60 16.90 -35.18
CA PRO A 35 -2.90 16.34 -33.87
C PRO A 35 -4.41 16.10 -33.80
N ALA A 36 -4.82 14.86 -34.05
CA ALA A 36 -6.09 14.39 -33.58
C ALA A 36 -6.04 14.54 -32.06
N THR A 37 -6.75 15.52 -31.53
CA THR A 37 -7.04 15.68 -30.12
C THR A 37 -7.50 14.32 -29.61
N MET A 38 -6.62 13.58 -28.95
CA MET A 38 -7.01 12.44 -28.14
C MET A 38 -7.94 13.02 -27.08
N ARG A 39 -9.25 12.85 -27.28
CA ARG A 39 -10.23 13.08 -26.24
C ARG A 39 -9.84 12.16 -25.09
N SER A 40 -9.33 12.77 -24.03
CA SER A 40 -9.12 12.11 -22.76
C SER A 40 -10.45 11.51 -22.31
N GLU A 41 -10.56 10.17 -22.35
CA GLU A 41 -11.63 9.42 -21.69
C GLU A 41 -11.40 9.37 -20.16
N ALA A 42 -10.86 10.43 -19.57
CA ALA A 42 -10.63 10.56 -18.12
C ALA A 42 -11.91 10.81 -17.30
N ASN A 43 -13.09 10.54 -17.86
CA ASN A 43 -14.37 10.69 -17.15
C ASN A 43 -14.98 9.36 -16.69
N GLY A 44 -14.29 8.22 -16.87
CA GLY A 44 -14.79 6.89 -16.50
C GLY A 44 -14.08 6.21 -15.32
N LEU A 45 -12.79 6.50 -15.07
CA LEU A 45 -11.98 5.73 -14.12
C LEU A 45 -12.44 5.86 -12.66
N ASP A 46 -13.03 6.99 -12.26
CA ASP A 46 -13.49 7.23 -10.88
C ASP A 46 -14.82 6.53 -10.54
N THR A 47 -15.38 5.73 -11.45
CA THR A 47 -16.72 5.13 -11.29
C THR A 47 -16.72 3.63 -11.00
N ILE A 48 -15.65 2.89 -11.36
CA ILE A 48 -15.59 1.45 -11.13
C ILE A 48 -15.51 1.19 -9.62
N THR A 49 -16.58 0.68 -9.05
CA THR A 49 -16.65 0.35 -7.63
C THR A 49 -16.21 -1.10 -7.43
N SER A 50 -15.05 -1.31 -6.81
CA SER A 50 -14.52 -2.66 -6.53
C SER A 50 -14.96 -3.20 -5.18
N TYR A 51 -15.29 -2.32 -4.23
CA TYR A 51 -15.77 -2.70 -2.93
C TYR A 51 -16.84 -1.71 -2.45
N HIS A 52 -17.92 -2.23 -1.90
CA HIS A 52 -18.90 -1.44 -1.17
C HIS A 52 -19.49 -2.28 -0.03
N ARG A 53 -19.52 -1.71 1.17
CA ARG A 53 -20.17 -2.30 2.36
C ARG A 53 -20.73 -1.22 3.27
N ASP A 54 -21.85 -1.53 3.88
CA ASP A 54 -22.41 -0.80 5.01
C ASP A 54 -22.28 -1.65 6.27
N LEU A 55 -21.75 -1.06 7.35
CA LEU A 55 -21.60 -1.70 8.66
C LEU A 55 -22.33 -0.86 9.70
N THR A 56 -23.15 -1.49 10.55
CA THR A 56 -23.94 -0.77 11.56
C THR A 56 -23.72 -1.39 12.93
N GLN A 57 -23.52 -0.54 13.94
CA GLN A 57 -23.49 -0.94 15.34
C GLN A 57 -24.18 0.13 16.17
N GLY A 58 -25.28 -0.25 16.83
CA GLY A 58 -26.14 0.70 17.55
C GLY A 58 -26.60 1.83 16.61
N THR A 59 -26.30 3.06 16.98
CA THR A 59 -26.69 4.27 16.24
C THR A 59 -25.70 4.68 15.15
N THR A 60 -24.56 4.00 15.06
CA THR A 60 -23.44 4.39 14.20
C THR A 60 -23.38 3.48 12.98
N GLN A 61 -23.34 4.08 11.80
CA GLN A 61 -23.26 3.39 10.51
C GLN A 61 -22.05 3.89 9.74
N TYR A 62 -21.26 2.95 9.21
CA TYR A 62 -20.16 3.19 8.28
C TYR A 62 -20.56 2.74 6.88
N ASN A 63 -20.36 3.60 5.89
CA ASN A 63 -20.40 3.28 4.48
C ASN A 63 -18.96 3.29 3.96
N VAL A 64 -18.51 2.16 3.42
CA VAL A 64 -17.15 1.97 2.90
C VAL A 64 -17.25 1.67 1.42
N LYS A 65 -16.57 2.47 0.60
CA LYS A 65 -16.56 2.32 -0.85
C LYS A 65 -15.14 2.46 -1.39
N THR A 66 -14.74 1.62 -2.34
CA THR A 66 -13.54 1.86 -3.15
C THR A 66 -13.90 2.10 -4.61
N THR A 67 -13.27 3.10 -5.22
CA THR A 67 -13.35 3.39 -6.66
C THR A 67 -11.98 3.36 -7.32
N GLY A 68 -11.96 3.20 -8.64
CA GLY A 68 -10.73 3.12 -9.45
C GLY A 68 -10.44 1.72 -9.96
N ASP A 69 -9.51 1.61 -10.90
CA ASP A 69 -9.00 0.38 -11.50
C ASP A 69 -7.51 0.18 -11.19
N GLY A 70 -7.01 -1.04 -11.39
CA GLY A 70 -5.63 -1.39 -11.06
C GLY A 70 -5.35 -1.48 -9.55
N SER A 71 -4.08 -1.27 -9.17
CA SER A 71 -3.62 -1.40 -7.78
C SER A 71 -3.94 -0.17 -6.92
N MET A 72 -3.90 1.03 -7.50
CA MET A 72 -4.18 2.27 -6.78
C MET A 72 -5.68 2.56 -6.80
N ARG A 73 -6.29 2.62 -5.61
CA ARG A 73 -7.75 2.80 -5.47
C ARG A 73 -8.06 3.92 -4.50
N MET A 74 -9.17 4.63 -4.73
CA MET A 74 -9.68 5.62 -3.79
C MET A 74 -10.63 4.95 -2.80
N LEU A 75 -10.30 4.94 -1.51
CA LEU A 75 -11.20 4.53 -0.44
C LEU A 75 -11.97 5.73 0.08
N THR A 76 -13.30 5.65 0.09
CA THR A 76 -14.19 6.59 0.77
C THR A 76 -14.86 5.90 1.95
N VAL A 77 -14.74 6.52 3.12
CA VAL A 77 -15.47 6.12 4.33
C VAL A 77 -16.38 7.27 4.76
N ALA A 78 -17.67 7.00 4.87
CA ALA A 78 -18.64 7.94 5.41
C ALA A 78 -19.29 7.35 6.67
N VAL A 79 -19.51 8.19 7.68
CA VAL A 79 -20.13 7.82 8.94
C VAL A 79 -21.45 8.56 9.09
N ARG A 80 -22.48 7.83 9.50
CA ARG A 80 -23.73 8.39 9.99
C ARG A 80 -23.90 8.05 11.47
N GLN A 81 -24.49 8.96 12.22
CA GLN A 81 -24.90 8.76 13.59
C GLN A 81 -26.37 9.16 13.74
N ASN A 82 -27.19 8.27 14.31
CA ASN A 82 -28.65 8.47 14.41
C ASN A 82 -29.30 8.81 13.05
N GLY A 83 -28.85 8.15 11.98
CA GLY A 83 -29.32 8.38 10.62
C GLY A 83 -28.85 9.69 9.96
N ARG A 84 -28.12 10.55 10.67
CA ARG A 84 -27.59 11.82 10.14
C ARG A 84 -26.14 11.67 9.71
N PRO A 85 -25.70 12.28 8.59
CA PRO A 85 -24.28 12.37 8.25
C PRO A 85 -23.49 13.00 9.40
N LEU A 86 -22.37 12.37 9.75
CA LEU A 86 -21.48 12.85 10.81
C LEU A 86 -20.15 13.33 10.23
N ALA A 87 -19.45 12.45 9.52
CA ALA A 87 -18.13 12.73 8.94
C ALA A 87 -17.88 11.85 7.72
N SER A 88 -16.96 12.26 6.86
CA SER A 88 -16.41 11.40 5.81
C SER A 88 -14.91 11.61 5.68
N ARG A 89 -14.23 10.63 5.08
CA ARG A 89 -12.81 10.68 4.77
C ARG A 89 -12.53 9.90 3.51
N GLN A 90 -11.53 10.37 2.77
CA GLN A 90 -10.95 9.66 1.65
C GLN A 90 -9.48 9.34 1.94
N ASP A 91 -9.02 8.17 1.51
CA ASP A 91 -7.61 7.78 1.52
C ASP A 91 -7.31 6.97 0.25
N THR A 92 -6.07 6.98 -0.20
CA THR A 92 -5.61 6.11 -1.30
C THR A 92 -5.17 4.76 -0.75
N LEU A 93 -5.57 3.69 -1.42
CA LEU A 93 -5.12 2.33 -1.19
C LEU A 93 -4.15 1.90 -2.28
N ASP A 94 -3.15 1.11 -1.91
CA ASP A 94 -2.38 0.29 -2.84
C ASP A 94 -2.75 -1.18 -2.60
N GLY A 95 -3.72 -1.65 -3.39
CA GLY A 95 -4.28 -2.98 -3.28
C GLY A 95 -5.80 -3.00 -3.19
N GLU A 96 -6.33 -4.16 -2.82
CA GLU A 96 -7.76 -4.42 -2.80
C GLU A 96 -8.27 -4.69 -1.39
N VAL A 97 -9.44 -4.13 -1.07
CA VAL A 97 -10.12 -4.41 0.21
C VAL A 97 -10.57 -5.86 0.21
N GLN A 98 -10.00 -6.65 1.12
CA GLN A 98 -10.39 -8.04 1.34
C GLN A 98 -11.62 -8.12 2.26
N GLN A 99 -11.61 -7.31 3.32
CA GLN A 99 -12.66 -7.35 4.33
C GLN A 99 -12.78 -6.02 5.08
N THR A 100 -13.98 -5.73 5.58
CA THR A 100 -14.22 -4.68 6.56
C THR A 100 -14.83 -5.29 7.83
N ALA A 101 -14.54 -4.69 8.98
CA ALA A 101 -15.07 -5.13 10.26
C ALA A 101 -15.22 -3.96 11.22
N LEU A 102 -16.08 -4.11 12.24
CA LEU A 102 -16.14 -3.18 13.35
C LEU A 102 -15.42 -3.80 14.55
N LEU A 103 -14.51 -3.03 15.16
CA LEU A 103 -13.86 -3.39 16.41
C LEU A 103 -14.55 -2.65 17.56
N LEU A 104 -15.13 -3.40 18.48
CA LEU A 104 -15.84 -2.85 19.63
C LEU A 104 -14.89 -2.67 20.81
N THR A 105 -14.78 -1.43 21.29
CA THR A 105 -14.11 -1.13 22.56
C THR A 105 -15.16 -1.01 23.67
N PRO A 106 -14.90 -1.53 24.88
CA PRO A 106 -15.85 -1.43 25.98
C PRO A 106 -16.24 0.03 26.28
N GLY A 107 -17.54 0.34 26.19
CA GLY A 107 -18.07 1.69 26.43
C GLY A 107 -17.76 2.72 25.34
N GLY A 108 -17.08 2.35 24.26
CA GLY A 108 -16.69 3.24 23.18
C GLY A 108 -17.56 3.09 21.92
N GLN A 109 -17.36 4.01 20.97
CA GLN A 109 -17.89 3.87 19.62
C GLN A 109 -17.17 2.72 18.88
N PRO A 110 -17.85 2.00 17.97
CA PRO A 110 -17.21 1.02 17.09
C PRO A 110 -16.12 1.70 16.25
N ASN A 111 -14.94 1.10 16.16
CA ASN A 111 -13.90 1.53 15.22
C ASN A 111 -14.04 0.73 13.93
N LEU A 112 -14.02 1.38 12.78
CA LEU A 112 -14.03 0.69 11.49
C LEU A 112 -12.62 0.22 11.15
N LEU A 113 -12.48 -1.05 10.76
CA LEU A 113 -11.26 -1.61 10.20
C LEU A 113 -11.51 -2.03 8.75
N VAL A 114 -10.62 -1.62 7.87
CA VAL A 114 -10.61 -1.99 6.45
C VAL A 114 -9.30 -2.75 6.20
N PHE A 115 -9.40 -4.04 5.89
CA PHE A 115 -8.25 -4.91 5.60
C PHE A 115 -8.01 -4.93 4.11
N VAL A 116 -6.78 -4.61 3.71
CA VAL A 116 -6.37 -4.45 2.31
C VAL A 116 -5.23 -5.42 2.04
N GLN A 117 -5.26 -6.06 0.88
CA GLN A 117 -4.14 -6.87 0.37
C GLN A 117 -3.45 -6.10 -0.75
N SER A 118 -2.14 -5.88 -0.61
CA SER A 118 -1.34 -5.17 -1.62
C SER A 118 -1.31 -5.93 -2.95
N ALA A 119 -1.22 -5.24 -4.09
CA ALA A 119 -1.20 -5.85 -5.42
C ALA A 119 0.10 -6.61 -5.76
N GLY A 120 1.16 -6.48 -4.96
CA GLY A 120 2.45 -7.15 -5.20
C GLY A 120 2.41 -8.68 -5.00
N SER A 121 3.43 -9.38 -5.52
CA SER A 121 3.54 -10.85 -5.43
C SER A 121 3.60 -11.40 -4.00
N GLY A 122 4.01 -10.55 -3.04
CA GLY A 122 3.98 -10.87 -1.62
C GLY A 122 2.61 -10.66 -0.97
N SER A 123 1.60 -10.07 -1.62
CA SER A 123 0.23 -9.94 -1.06
C SER A 123 0.21 -9.49 0.41
N TYR A 124 0.95 -8.43 0.73
CA TYR A 124 1.09 -7.90 2.07
C TYR A 124 -0.23 -7.37 2.58
N GLY A 125 -0.55 -7.69 3.83
CA GLY A 125 -1.76 -7.24 4.50
C GLY A 125 -1.55 -5.86 5.11
N GLN A 126 -2.52 -4.99 4.87
CA GLN A 126 -2.53 -3.63 5.37
C GLN A 126 -3.81 -3.40 6.17
N LEU A 127 -3.70 -2.61 7.24
CA LEU A 127 -4.84 -2.20 8.05
C LEU A 127 -5.13 -0.72 7.86
N TYR A 128 -6.33 -0.46 7.36
CA TYR A 128 -6.93 0.85 7.31
C TYR A 128 -7.99 1.03 8.40
N GLY A 129 -7.56 1.50 9.57
CA GLY A 129 -8.44 1.74 10.71
C GLY A 129 -8.96 3.17 10.83
N TYR A 130 -10.19 3.34 11.31
CA TYR A 130 -10.86 4.62 11.49
C TYR A 130 -11.62 4.69 12.81
N TRP A 131 -11.64 5.87 13.41
CA TRP A 131 -12.40 6.15 14.62
C TRP A 131 -13.01 7.55 14.55
N VAL A 132 -14.14 7.73 15.25
CA VAL A 132 -14.83 9.02 15.35
C VAL A 132 -14.26 9.79 16.55
N ASP A 133 -13.77 11.00 16.30
CA ASP A 133 -13.33 11.96 17.31
C ASP A 133 -14.17 13.23 17.18
N GLY A 134 -15.18 13.37 18.03
CA GLY A 134 -16.18 14.43 17.93
C GLY A 134 -16.95 14.38 16.60
N GLN A 135 -16.73 15.37 15.73
CA GLN A 135 -17.34 15.48 14.40
C GLN A 135 -16.37 15.09 13.27
N ALA A 136 -15.21 14.51 13.59
CA ALA A 136 -14.20 14.13 12.62
C ALA A 136 -14.03 12.60 12.56
N LEU A 137 -13.75 12.10 11.35
CA LEU A 137 -13.29 10.73 11.14
C LEU A 137 -11.77 10.72 11.04
N ARG A 138 -11.11 10.12 12.04
CA ARG A 138 -9.64 10.04 12.12
C ARG A 138 -9.14 8.65 11.80
N ARG A 139 -7.87 8.58 11.39
CA ARG A 139 -7.16 7.32 11.18
C ARG A 139 -6.65 6.76 12.49
N LEU A 140 -6.78 5.45 12.63
CA LEU A 140 -5.98 4.70 13.59
C LEU A 140 -4.54 4.56 13.05
N PRO A 141 -3.52 4.50 13.93
CA PRO A 141 -2.19 4.05 13.53
C PRO A 141 -2.25 2.67 12.87
N GLY A 142 -1.31 2.41 11.96
CA GLY A 142 -1.13 1.08 11.38
C GLY A 142 -0.74 0.04 12.43
N LEU A 143 -0.83 -1.24 12.06
CA LEU A 143 -0.23 -2.29 12.88
C LEU A 143 1.28 -2.04 13.00
N PRO A 144 1.90 -2.31 14.16
CA PRO A 144 3.35 -2.19 14.30
C PRO A 144 4.04 -3.20 13.38
N ASP A 145 5.25 -2.85 12.94
CA ASP A 145 6.11 -3.75 12.18
C ASP A 145 6.35 -5.05 12.95
N LEU A 146 6.43 -6.17 12.23
CA LEU A 146 6.82 -7.43 12.82
C LEU A 146 8.28 -7.36 13.28
N ALA A 147 8.54 -7.81 14.50
CA ALA A 147 9.88 -7.82 15.08
C ALA A 147 10.17 -9.15 15.82
N GLY A 148 11.47 -9.45 15.99
CA GLY A 148 11.93 -10.63 16.70
C GLY A 148 11.39 -11.94 16.10
N ALA A 149 10.86 -12.82 16.94
CA ALA A 149 10.29 -14.09 16.50
C ALA A 149 9.10 -13.93 15.54
N ALA A 150 8.39 -12.79 15.59
CA ALA A 150 7.22 -12.57 14.74
C ALA A 150 7.61 -12.38 13.26
N SER A 151 8.79 -11.81 12.97
CA SER A 151 9.22 -11.50 11.61
C SER A 151 10.01 -12.61 10.90
N GLN A 152 10.37 -13.69 11.59
CA GLN A 152 11.25 -14.71 11.01
C GLN A 152 10.59 -15.50 9.89
N GLY A 153 11.13 -15.43 8.66
CA GLY A 153 10.55 -16.09 7.49
C GLY A 153 9.26 -15.43 7.00
N TYR A 154 8.99 -14.18 7.40
CA TYR A 154 7.85 -13.41 6.92
C TYR A 154 8.12 -12.87 5.50
N GLN A 155 7.21 -13.14 4.55
CA GLN A 155 7.28 -12.61 3.18
C GLN A 155 5.93 -12.11 2.63
N GLY A 156 4.98 -11.80 3.52
CA GLY A 156 3.63 -11.41 3.15
C GLY A 156 2.64 -12.57 3.15
N HIS A 157 1.67 -12.53 2.25
CA HIS A 157 0.51 -13.43 2.15
C HIS A 157 -0.30 -13.41 3.44
N ASP A 158 -0.49 -12.20 3.96
CA ASP A 158 -1.22 -11.96 5.19
C ASP A 158 -2.71 -12.18 4.97
N SER A 159 -3.34 -12.90 5.90
CA SER A 159 -4.77 -12.84 6.16
C SER A 159 -5.00 -12.04 7.43
N LEU A 160 -5.88 -11.04 7.36
CA LEU A 160 -6.23 -10.18 8.48
C LEU A 160 -7.73 -10.29 8.78
N GLN A 161 -8.07 -10.43 10.05
CA GLN A 161 -9.45 -10.50 10.51
C GLN A 161 -9.60 -9.95 11.93
N VAL A 162 -10.84 -9.73 12.35
CA VAL A 162 -11.18 -9.46 13.76
C VAL A 162 -11.65 -10.76 14.40
N LEU A 163 -11.06 -11.11 15.54
CA LEU A 163 -11.55 -12.19 16.39
C LEU A 163 -11.74 -11.64 17.81
N SER A 164 -12.99 -11.64 18.27
CA SER A 164 -13.39 -10.98 19.53
C SER A 164 -13.01 -9.49 19.53
N GLN A 165 -11.98 -9.09 20.28
CA GLN A 165 -11.50 -7.70 20.38
C GLN A 165 -10.06 -7.54 19.88
N GLU A 166 -9.59 -8.50 19.09
CA GLU A 166 -8.23 -8.51 18.56
C GLU A 166 -8.26 -8.46 17.03
N VAL A 167 -7.27 -7.79 16.46
CA VAL A 167 -6.88 -8.00 15.07
C VAL A 167 -5.94 -9.19 15.03
N VAL A 168 -6.27 -10.17 14.21
CA VAL A 168 -5.48 -11.38 14.00
C VAL A 168 -4.88 -11.31 12.61
N ARG A 169 -3.55 -11.39 12.54
CA ARG A 169 -2.79 -11.48 11.30
C ARG A 169 -2.19 -12.88 11.20
N SER A 170 -2.47 -13.59 10.12
CA SER A 170 -1.89 -14.92 9.86
C SER A 170 -1.17 -14.93 8.52
N PHE A 171 -0.02 -15.59 8.45
CA PHE A 171 0.77 -15.71 7.22
C PHE A 171 1.61 -16.99 7.19
N PRO A 172 1.94 -17.51 6.00
CA PRO A 172 2.88 -18.61 5.86
C PRO A 172 4.30 -18.23 6.28
N ILE A 173 5.05 -19.20 6.77
CA ILE A 173 6.45 -19.04 7.16
C ILE A 173 7.34 -19.64 6.07
N TYR A 174 8.27 -18.85 5.58
CA TYR A 174 9.23 -19.24 4.54
C TYR A 174 10.56 -19.66 5.16
N ALA A 175 11.07 -20.82 4.75
CA ALA A 175 12.46 -21.22 4.94
C ALA A 175 13.36 -20.47 3.93
N PRO A 176 14.69 -20.38 4.17
CA PRO A 176 15.60 -19.62 3.32
C PRO A 176 15.63 -20.03 1.84
N ALA A 177 15.28 -21.28 1.52
CA ALA A 177 15.27 -21.82 0.16
C ALA A 177 13.87 -21.90 -0.46
N ASP A 178 12.82 -21.48 0.25
CA ASP A 178 11.46 -21.55 -0.26
C ASP A 178 11.24 -20.53 -1.38
N ALA A 179 10.54 -20.96 -2.43
CA ALA A 179 10.00 -20.05 -3.44
C ALA A 179 8.74 -19.35 -2.91
N ASN A 180 8.41 -18.16 -3.43
CA ASN A 180 7.26 -17.37 -2.99
C ASN A 180 5.92 -18.14 -3.03
N CYS A 181 5.76 -19.06 -3.99
CA CYS A 181 4.56 -19.90 -4.13
C CYS A 181 4.42 -20.98 -3.06
N CYS A 182 5.52 -21.32 -2.39
CA CYS A 182 5.73 -22.66 -1.88
C CYS A 182 6.41 -22.61 -0.50
N PRO A 183 5.78 -21.97 0.51
CA PRO A 183 6.28 -21.94 1.88
C PRO A 183 6.21 -23.32 2.54
N SER A 184 7.25 -23.67 3.29
CA SER A 184 7.39 -24.97 3.97
C SER A 184 7.45 -24.86 5.51
N GLY A 185 7.55 -23.65 6.07
CA GLY A 185 7.74 -23.42 7.50
C GLY A 185 6.48 -23.48 8.38
N GLY A 186 5.32 -23.77 7.78
CA GLY A 186 4.02 -23.75 8.46
C GLY A 186 3.37 -22.35 8.46
N GLN A 187 2.55 -22.06 9.47
CA GLN A 187 1.82 -20.79 9.59
C GLN A 187 2.20 -20.06 10.87
N ARG A 188 2.28 -18.73 10.79
CA ARG A 188 2.35 -17.85 11.96
C ARG A 188 1.06 -17.07 12.12
N THR A 189 0.66 -16.86 13.37
CA THR A 189 -0.42 -15.96 13.76
C THR A 189 0.09 -14.95 14.78
N VAL A 190 -0.20 -13.69 14.53
CA VAL A 190 0.12 -12.56 15.42
C VAL A 190 -1.17 -11.85 15.79
N ARG A 191 -1.38 -11.61 17.09
CA ARG A 191 -2.58 -10.98 17.63
C ARG A 191 -2.25 -9.61 18.17
N TYR A 192 -3.14 -8.65 17.89
CA TYR A 192 -3.00 -7.26 18.29
C TYR A 192 -4.26 -6.78 19.01
N THR A 193 -4.05 -6.03 20.10
CA THR A 193 -5.11 -5.27 20.77
C THR A 193 -4.94 -3.79 20.49
N LEU A 194 -6.03 -3.09 20.20
CA LEU A 194 -6.00 -1.62 20.16
C LEU A 194 -5.90 -1.09 21.59
N VAL A 195 -4.82 -0.36 21.90
CA VAL A 195 -4.61 0.21 23.25
C VAL A 195 -5.59 1.36 23.47
N ASN A 196 -5.59 2.31 22.54
CA ASN A 196 -6.58 3.35 22.36
C ASN A 196 -6.36 3.96 20.95
N PRO A 197 -7.31 4.77 20.44
CA PRO A 197 -7.20 5.28 19.08
C PRO A 197 -6.00 6.20 18.79
N SER A 198 -5.45 6.90 19.79
CA SER A 198 -4.30 7.80 19.59
C SER A 198 -2.95 7.08 19.71
N GLN A 199 -2.87 6.02 20.52
CA GLN A 199 -1.66 5.22 20.71
C GLN A 199 -1.53 4.06 19.71
N GLY A 200 -2.65 3.54 19.21
CA GLY A 200 -2.67 2.46 18.24
C GLY A 200 -2.56 1.07 18.86
N TRP A 201 -1.88 0.17 18.17
CA TRP A 201 -1.95 -1.27 18.41
C TRP A 201 -0.77 -1.80 19.21
N ARG A 202 -1.02 -2.80 20.02
CA ARG A 202 0.02 -3.57 20.73
C ARG A 202 -0.08 -5.03 20.34
N GLN A 203 1.05 -5.62 19.94
CA GLN A 203 1.17 -7.07 19.79
C GLN A 203 1.02 -7.73 21.16
N VAL A 204 0.11 -8.70 21.27
CA VAL A 204 -0.16 -9.41 22.52
C VAL A 204 0.18 -10.89 22.46
N ARG A 205 0.28 -11.47 21.26
CA ARG A 205 0.61 -12.88 21.10
C ARG A 205 1.22 -13.17 19.75
N VAL A 206 2.12 -14.15 19.73
CA VAL A 206 2.66 -14.81 18.54
C VAL A 206 2.50 -16.31 18.72
N GLU A 207 1.91 -16.98 17.74
CA GLU A 207 1.66 -18.41 17.70
C GLU A 207 2.19 -18.95 16.36
N GLN A 208 2.73 -20.16 16.36
CA GLN A 208 3.17 -20.84 15.14
C GLN A 208 2.66 -22.28 15.14
N THR A 209 2.20 -22.73 13.99
CA THR A 209 1.89 -24.14 13.72
C THR A 209 2.88 -24.68 12.71
N SER A 210 3.49 -25.83 12.98
CA SER A 210 4.37 -26.52 12.04
C SER A 210 3.63 -26.94 10.77
N ALA A 211 4.35 -27.02 9.66
CA ALA A 211 3.84 -27.73 8.47
C ALA A 211 3.56 -29.20 8.83
N LYS A 212 2.48 -29.74 8.24
CA LYS A 212 2.07 -31.13 8.42
C LYS A 212 2.88 -32.05 7.50
#